data_AF-A0A1N6B488-F1
#
_entry.id   AF-A0A1N6B488-F1
#
_cell.length_a   1.000
_cell.length_b   1.000
_cell.length_c   1.000
_cell.angle_alpha   90.00
_cell.angle_beta   90.00
_cell.angle_gamma   90.00
#
_symmetry.space_group_name_H-M   'P 1'
#
loop_
_entity.id
_entity.type
_entity.pdbx_description
1 polymer ?
#
loop_
_entity_poly.entity_id
_entity_poly.type
_entity_poly.pdbx_seq_one_letter_code
_entity_poly.pdbx_strand_id
1 'polypeptide(L)'
;MSVDELRAGLARIVEPVVPDEDPYGRLLRHARRRKRRRLAGLVTAVSGLLATVVLGPVALGAGSDGQEREDDRVVEGYPVTSDWEWRLINSPTRGSLAGDQKLIDELTRLFDRDRADLRMSKSLPEVKVLYADESAGFRQLVAAYHSDRSAALVELKVPVGTPPQQSVRIFNGSVNVRVKPFSVLDASYDPRGPEDQGLLGLAPAGCVVSLADAAVVGADGVPRRQWQPSPTGDYVRLDASRVRGWWRVECEGQVRVEGPVGHSSVVIRGEGGRYQPTELADALPGGDTSRRMDAWRAERWGGVSYRNLMDMTGLPPGPDPVVRWSGRLDSNGQPEAAVIGPASGTGPLVLHVGAEGSVLALAKPGDTTSNDAEENAASGAEGSLVTTAVTTSATLAAVRVPAVSGGRGVLTDQLLVVPPPGAARVDVVTDGATRASADVRSGAAVLTIAVGAQVTLRALARDGTVLASAPLREPAQGEHIFNEPLVTGW
;
A
#
# COMPACT_ATOMS: atom_id res chain seq x y z
N MET A 1 60.83 3.17 -6.20
CA MET A 1 59.50 3.18 -6.84
C MET A 1 58.86 4.50 -6.45
N SER A 2 58.76 5.43 -7.39
CA SER A 2 58.29 6.80 -7.08
C SER A 2 56.77 6.90 -7.16
N VAL A 3 56.19 7.88 -6.45
CA VAL A 3 54.74 8.15 -6.47
C VAL A 3 54.24 8.48 -7.88
N ASP A 4 55.12 8.98 -8.75
CA ASP A 4 54.81 9.26 -10.15
C ASP A 4 54.72 7.99 -11.01
N GLU A 5 55.48 6.94 -10.69
CA GLU A 5 55.32 5.61 -11.32
C GLU A 5 53.99 4.96 -10.95
N LEU A 6 53.51 5.16 -9.72
CA LEU A 6 52.20 4.67 -9.27
C LEU A 6 51.03 5.43 -9.92
N ARG A 7 51.15 6.75 -10.10
CA ARG A 7 50.13 7.54 -10.82
C ARG A 7 50.09 7.24 -12.31
N ALA A 8 51.24 7.05 -12.95
CA ALA A 8 51.32 6.67 -14.37
C ALA A 8 50.82 5.23 -14.61
N GLY A 9 51.00 4.33 -13.64
CA GLY A 9 50.46 2.98 -13.67
C GLY A 9 48.93 2.94 -13.52
N LEU A 10 48.36 3.74 -12.61
CA LEU A 10 46.91 3.82 -12.40
C LEU A 10 46.18 4.47 -13.57
N ALA A 11 46.74 5.51 -14.19
CA ALA A 11 46.15 6.14 -15.38
C ALA A 11 46.08 5.18 -16.59
N ARG A 12 46.95 4.17 -16.64
CA ARG A 12 46.99 3.16 -17.71
C ARG A 12 45.97 2.02 -17.52
N ILE A 13 45.31 1.95 -16.35
CA ILE A 13 44.26 0.95 -16.04
C ILE A 13 42.85 1.51 -16.33
N VAL A 14 42.71 2.80 -16.63
CA VAL A 14 41.41 3.47 -16.88
C VAL A 14 41.17 3.78 -18.36
N GLU A 15 41.81 3.03 -19.27
CA GLU A 15 41.50 3.11 -20.70
C GLU A 15 40.03 2.69 -20.91
N PRO A 16 39.24 3.46 -21.69
CA PRO A 16 37.80 3.27 -21.71
C PRO A 16 37.45 1.94 -22.37
N VAL A 17 36.97 1.00 -21.55
CA VAL A 17 36.22 -0.16 -22.03
C VAL A 17 34.96 0.37 -22.68
N VAL A 18 34.98 0.51 -24.00
CA VAL A 18 33.77 0.71 -24.79
C VAL A 18 32.93 -0.56 -24.60
N PRO A 19 31.71 -0.46 -24.04
CA PRO A 19 30.83 -1.62 -23.92
C PRO A 19 30.59 -2.17 -25.32
N ASP A 20 30.85 -3.46 -25.51
CA ASP A 20 30.48 -4.13 -26.74
C ASP A 20 28.97 -4.00 -26.95
N GLU A 21 28.56 -3.81 -28.21
CA GLU A 21 27.17 -3.54 -28.57
C GLU A 21 26.25 -4.64 -28.02
N ASP A 22 25.28 -4.26 -27.17
CA ASP A 22 24.37 -5.17 -26.48
C ASP A 22 23.80 -6.25 -27.44
N PRO A 23 24.06 -7.56 -27.19
CA PRO A 23 23.58 -8.64 -28.04
C PRO A 23 22.05 -8.71 -28.11
N TYR A 24 21.34 -8.23 -27.09
CA TYR A 24 19.88 -8.12 -27.11
C TYR A 24 19.39 -7.11 -28.13
N GLY A 25 20.10 -5.99 -28.30
CA GLY A 25 19.83 -4.98 -29.32
C GLY A 25 19.93 -5.52 -30.75
N ARG A 26 20.85 -6.45 -31.02
CA ARG A 26 20.97 -7.12 -32.34
C ARG A 26 19.82 -8.10 -32.59
N LEU A 27 19.41 -8.85 -31.57
CA LEU A 27 18.29 -9.80 -31.64
C LEU A 27 16.95 -9.10 -31.91
N LEU A 28 16.69 -7.98 -31.23
CA LEU A 28 15.46 -7.19 -31.42
C LEU A 28 15.40 -6.52 -32.81
N ARG A 29 16.53 -6.06 -33.33
CA ARG A 29 16.61 -5.51 -34.70
C ARG A 29 16.33 -6.58 -35.76
N HIS A 30 16.82 -7.80 -35.58
CA HIS A 30 16.54 -8.92 -36.49
C HIS A 30 15.09 -9.40 -36.42
N ALA A 31 14.51 -9.47 -35.22
CA ALA A 31 13.10 -9.82 -35.03
C ALA A 31 12.15 -8.79 -35.68
N ARG A 32 12.43 -7.49 -35.54
CA ARG A 32 11.66 -6.40 -36.17
C ARG A 32 11.71 -6.46 -37.70
N ARG A 33 12.88 -6.76 -38.30
CA ARG A 33 13.01 -6.93 -39.77
C ARG A 33 12.23 -8.15 -40.30
N ARG A 34 12.21 -9.27 -39.56
CA ARG A 34 11.43 -10.47 -39.95
C ARG A 34 9.92 -10.24 -39.87
N LYS A 35 9.44 -9.52 -38.85
CA LYS A 35 8.01 -9.22 -38.67
C LYS A 35 7.49 -8.26 -39.75
N ARG A 36 8.28 -7.25 -40.14
CA ARG A 36 7.92 -6.34 -41.25
C ARG A 36 7.84 -7.04 -42.62
N ARG A 37 8.70 -8.04 -42.88
CA ARG A 37 8.63 -8.84 -44.12
C ARG A 37 7.44 -9.81 -44.16
N ARG A 38 6.93 -10.25 -43.00
CA ARG A 38 5.71 -11.09 -42.93
C ARG A 38 4.42 -10.30 -43.12
N LEU A 39 4.40 -9.02 -42.71
CA LEU A 39 3.22 -8.14 -42.88
C LEU A 39 3.09 -7.56 -44.29
N ALA A 40 4.17 -7.50 -45.07
CA ALA A 40 4.10 -7.10 -46.49
C ALA A 40 3.58 -8.21 -47.43
N GLY A 41 3.34 -9.43 -46.93
CA GLY A 41 2.93 -10.60 -47.72
C GLY A 41 1.47 -11.05 -47.53
N LEU A 42 0.65 -10.34 -46.74
CA LEU A 42 -0.74 -10.71 -46.46
C LEU A 42 -1.68 -9.56 -46.82
N VAL A 43 -1.76 -9.25 -48.11
CA VAL A 43 -2.91 -8.57 -48.71
C VAL A 43 -3.40 -9.46 -49.85
N THR A 44 -4.19 -10.48 -49.51
CA THR A 44 -5.18 -11.10 -50.40
C THR A 44 -6.06 -12.08 -49.61
N ALA A 45 -7.38 -11.89 -49.77
CA ALA A 45 -8.48 -12.84 -49.56
C ALA A 45 -8.92 -13.19 -48.12
N VAL A 46 -10.19 -13.45 -47.82
CA VAL A 46 -11.51 -13.15 -48.40
C VAL A 46 -12.49 -13.36 -47.25
N SER A 47 -13.53 -12.55 -47.25
CA SER A 47 -14.86 -12.69 -46.64
C SER A 47 -15.32 -14.07 -46.13
N GLY A 48 -16.02 -14.05 -45.00
CA GLY A 48 -17.25 -14.80 -44.80
C GLY A 48 -17.16 -16.09 -43.98
N LEU A 49 -17.63 -16.03 -42.73
CA LEU A 49 -18.65 -16.95 -42.23
C LEU A 49 -19.13 -16.51 -40.84
N LEU A 50 -20.38 -16.06 -40.81
CA LEU A 50 -21.23 -16.01 -39.64
C LEU A 50 -21.38 -17.42 -39.06
N ALA A 51 -21.00 -17.60 -37.80
CA ALA A 51 -21.46 -18.71 -36.98
C ALA A 51 -21.80 -18.17 -35.59
N THR A 52 -23.10 -17.99 -35.38
CA THR A 52 -23.74 -17.76 -34.09
C THR A 52 -23.46 -18.94 -33.16
N VAL A 53 -22.63 -18.72 -32.14
CA VAL A 53 -22.52 -19.62 -30.99
C VAL A 53 -23.05 -18.88 -29.77
N VAL A 54 -24.27 -19.26 -29.39
CA VAL A 54 -24.87 -18.95 -28.09
C VAL A 54 -24.16 -19.80 -27.05
N LEU A 55 -23.27 -19.19 -26.28
CA LEU A 55 -22.73 -19.72 -25.03
C LEU A 55 -22.63 -18.54 -24.05
N GLY A 56 -23.57 -18.48 -23.10
CA GLY A 56 -23.52 -17.53 -21.99
C GLY A 56 -22.55 -17.99 -20.89
N PRO A 57 -22.02 -17.06 -20.10
CA PRO A 57 -21.58 -17.31 -18.72
C PRO A 57 -22.38 -16.40 -17.77
N VAL A 58 -23.13 -16.94 -16.81
CA VAL A 58 -22.67 -17.23 -15.43
C VAL A 58 -21.87 -16.08 -14.84
N ALA A 59 -22.54 -15.33 -13.97
CA ALA A 59 -21.98 -14.32 -13.10
C ALA A 59 -20.97 -14.95 -12.11
N LEU A 60 -19.77 -14.38 -12.04
CA LEU A 60 -18.92 -14.39 -10.87
C LEU A 60 -18.34 -12.99 -10.73
N GLY A 61 -18.74 -12.29 -9.66
CA GLY A 61 -18.36 -10.92 -9.38
C GLY A 61 -16.91 -10.85 -8.90
N ALA A 62 -16.16 -9.95 -9.53
CA ALA A 62 -15.11 -9.19 -8.89
C ALA A 62 -15.70 -7.80 -8.63
N GLY A 63 -15.61 -7.31 -7.40
CA GLY A 63 -16.17 -6.02 -6.99
C GLY A 63 -15.56 -4.88 -7.80
N SER A 64 -16.24 -4.49 -8.88
CA SER A 64 -16.16 -3.13 -9.40
C SER A 64 -16.77 -2.23 -8.36
N ASP A 65 -15.97 -1.34 -7.77
CA ASP A 65 -16.51 -0.19 -7.05
C ASP A 65 -17.59 0.43 -7.94
N GLY A 66 -18.79 0.55 -7.37
CA GLY A 66 -19.95 1.08 -8.05
C GLY A 66 -19.67 2.52 -8.45
N GLN A 67 -19.13 2.69 -9.65
CA GLN A 67 -19.17 3.93 -10.37
C GLN A 67 -20.65 4.26 -10.51
N GLU A 68 -21.13 5.18 -9.68
CA GLU A 68 -22.40 5.86 -9.93
C GLU A 68 -22.44 6.18 -11.43
N ARG A 69 -23.59 5.92 -12.06
CA ARG A 69 -23.87 6.41 -13.41
C ARG A 69 -23.80 7.93 -13.35
N GLU A 70 -22.60 8.46 -13.49
CA GLU A 70 -22.32 9.88 -13.42
C GLU A 70 -22.80 10.51 -14.73
N ASP A 71 -23.62 11.55 -14.56
CA ASP A 71 -24.07 12.55 -15.53
C ASP A 71 -22.98 12.91 -16.58
N ASP A 72 -23.38 13.62 -17.64
CA ASP A 72 -22.52 14.32 -18.62
C ASP A 72 -21.57 15.38 -18.02
N ARG A 73 -21.09 15.20 -16.79
CA ARG A 73 -20.21 16.14 -16.09
C ARG A 73 -18.85 16.18 -16.76
N VAL A 74 -18.49 17.40 -17.13
CA VAL A 74 -17.16 17.77 -17.60
C VAL A 74 -16.21 17.76 -16.41
N VAL A 75 -15.03 17.18 -16.59
CA VAL A 75 -13.97 17.10 -15.58
C VAL A 75 -13.24 18.44 -15.47
N GLU A 76 -13.32 19.10 -14.31
CA GLU A 76 -12.64 20.37 -14.05
C GLU A 76 -11.27 20.24 -13.35
N GLY A 77 -10.92 19.02 -12.93
CA GLY A 77 -9.73 18.73 -12.13
C GLY A 77 -9.86 19.15 -10.67
N TYR A 78 -8.76 19.03 -9.94
CA TYR A 78 -8.68 19.36 -8.52
C TYR A 78 -7.84 20.61 -8.30
N PRO A 79 -8.13 21.41 -7.25
CA PRO A 79 -7.25 22.49 -6.86
C PRO A 79 -5.84 21.98 -6.58
N VAL A 80 -4.84 22.69 -7.10
CA VAL A 80 -3.44 22.51 -6.75
C VAL A 80 -3.18 23.30 -5.47
N THR A 81 -2.78 22.60 -4.43
CA THR A 81 -2.67 23.10 -3.06
C THR A 81 -1.23 23.23 -2.58
N SER A 82 -0.24 22.73 -3.34
CA SER A 82 1.17 22.79 -2.95
C SER A 82 2.12 23.08 -4.12
N ASP A 83 3.26 23.71 -3.82
CA ASP A 83 4.36 23.90 -4.78
C ASP A 83 4.94 22.56 -5.26
N TRP A 84 4.83 21.50 -4.47
CA TRP A 84 5.31 20.17 -4.84
C TRP A 84 4.45 19.50 -5.91
N GLU A 85 3.14 19.71 -5.90
CA GLU A 85 2.27 19.32 -7.01
C GLU A 85 2.69 20.03 -8.30
N TRP A 86 2.99 21.34 -8.21
CA TRP A 86 3.54 22.08 -9.36
C TRP A 86 4.89 21.54 -9.81
N ARG A 87 5.78 21.15 -8.90
CA ARG A 87 7.05 20.52 -9.26
C ARG A 87 6.85 19.17 -9.96
N LEU A 88 5.86 18.37 -9.55
CA LEU A 88 5.51 17.14 -10.27
C LEU A 88 4.99 17.45 -11.69
N ILE A 89 4.04 18.37 -11.83
CA ILE A 89 3.51 18.80 -13.13
C ILE A 89 4.65 19.34 -14.01
N ASN A 90 5.56 20.11 -13.43
CA ASN A 90 6.69 20.71 -14.14
C ASN A 90 7.88 19.76 -14.35
N SER A 91 7.83 18.52 -13.86
CA SER A 91 8.88 17.53 -14.08
C SER A 91 9.02 17.16 -15.56
N PRO A 92 10.23 16.81 -16.05
CA PRO A 92 10.41 16.30 -17.41
C PRO A 92 9.60 15.03 -17.67
N THR A 93 9.30 14.75 -18.93
CA THR A 93 8.71 13.46 -19.31
C THR A 93 9.68 12.32 -18.96
N ARG A 94 9.16 11.22 -18.40
CA ARG A 94 9.93 10.06 -17.95
C ARG A 94 9.48 8.77 -18.64
N GLY A 95 10.23 7.68 -18.46
CA GLY A 95 9.96 6.39 -19.09
C GLY A 95 10.74 6.15 -20.38
N SER A 96 10.64 4.93 -20.92
CA SER A 96 11.44 4.45 -22.05
C SER A 96 11.20 5.23 -23.36
N LEU A 97 10.11 5.99 -23.45
CA LEU A 97 9.76 6.80 -24.63
C LEU A 97 10.06 8.29 -24.44
N ALA A 98 10.55 8.72 -23.26
CA ALA A 98 10.79 10.13 -22.95
C ALA A 98 11.79 10.80 -23.90
N GLY A 99 12.74 10.05 -24.47
CA GLY A 99 13.73 10.58 -25.42
C GLY A 99 13.19 10.82 -26.84
N ASP A 100 11.99 10.33 -27.18
CA ASP A 100 11.38 10.54 -28.49
C ASP A 100 10.54 11.83 -28.48
N GLN A 101 11.21 12.97 -28.61
CA GLN A 101 10.55 14.28 -28.55
C GLN A 101 9.41 14.42 -29.57
N LYS A 102 9.55 13.85 -30.77
CA LYS A 102 8.50 13.91 -31.80
C LYS A 102 7.26 13.16 -31.38
N LEU A 103 7.42 12.00 -30.75
CA LEU A 103 6.31 11.24 -30.18
C LEU A 103 5.66 12.00 -29.03
N ILE A 104 6.44 12.57 -28.11
CA ILE A 104 5.92 13.35 -26.98
C ILE A 104 5.15 14.59 -27.45
N ASP A 105 5.65 15.32 -28.44
CA ASP A 105 4.98 16.48 -29.02
C ASP A 105 3.68 16.09 -29.75
N GLU A 106 3.68 14.94 -30.45
CA GLU A 106 2.46 14.40 -31.06
C GLU A 106 1.44 13.99 -29.99
N LEU A 107 1.85 13.24 -28.97
CA LEU A 107 0.96 12.84 -27.87
C LEU A 107 0.37 14.05 -27.16
N THR A 108 1.18 15.06 -26.85
CA THR A 108 0.70 16.31 -26.23
C THR A 108 -0.36 17.00 -27.08
N ARG A 109 -0.13 17.12 -28.40
CA ARG A 109 -1.13 17.67 -29.34
C ARG A 109 -2.39 16.83 -29.42
N LEU A 110 -2.28 15.50 -29.35
CA LEU A 110 -3.42 14.60 -29.42
C LEU A 110 -4.27 14.65 -28.15
N PHE A 111 -3.64 14.66 -26.97
CA PHE A 111 -4.34 14.87 -25.70
C PHE A 111 -5.09 16.21 -25.70
N ASP A 112 -4.47 17.29 -26.19
CA ASP A 112 -5.14 18.58 -26.27
C ASP A 112 -6.32 18.59 -27.27
N ARG A 113 -6.11 18.05 -28.48
CA ARG A 113 -7.13 18.00 -29.53
C ARG A 113 -8.32 17.11 -29.15
N ASP A 114 -8.05 15.94 -28.59
CA ASP A 114 -9.06 14.91 -28.28
C ASP A 114 -9.54 15.04 -26.81
N ARG A 115 -9.36 16.20 -26.17
CA ARG A 115 -9.78 16.46 -24.77
C ARG A 115 -11.26 16.19 -24.49
N ALA A 116 -12.12 16.35 -25.49
CA ALA A 116 -13.54 16.10 -25.39
C ALA A 116 -13.84 14.60 -25.21
N ASP A 117 -13.06 13.72 -25.83
CA ASP A 117 -13.18 12.27 -25.67
C ASP A 117 -12.81 11.85 -24.23
N LEU A 118 -11.95 12.63 -23.57
CA LEU A 118 -11.56 12.47 -22.17
C LEU A 118 -12.45 13.27 -21.20
N ARG A 119 -13.53 13.91 -21.70
CA ARG A 119 -14.44 14.80 -20.95
C ARG A 119 -13.73 15.93 -20.18
N MET A 120 -12.56 16.33 -20.64
CA MET A 120 -11.71 17.27 -19.93
C MET A 120 -12.14 18.73 -20.19
N SER A 121 -12.29 19.51 -19.12
CA SER A 121 -12.74 20.90 -19.19
C SER A 121 -11.76 21.78 -19.97
N LYS A 122 -12.29 22.81 -20.63
CA LYS A 122 -11.50 23.90 -21.21
C LYS A 122 -10.87 24.80 -20.15
N SER A 123 -11.29 24.70 -18.89
CA SER A 123 -10.65 25.40 -17.77
C SER A 123 -9.26 24.86 -17.43
N LEU A 124 -8.87 23.71 -17.98
CA LEU A 124 -7.52 23.14 -17.91
C LEU A 124 -6.88 23.26 -19.30
N PRO A 125 -6.38 24.46 -19.68
CA PRO A 125 -5.94 24.74 -21.04
C PRO A 125 -4.63 24.04 -21.39
N GLU A 126 -3.77 23.75 -20.42
CA GLU A 126 -2.43 23.23 -20.65
C GLU A 126 -2.40 21.71 -20.47
N VAL A 127 -1.56 21.05 -21.29
CA VAL A 127 -1.36 19.61 -21.28
C VAL A 127 0.12 19.32 -21.28
N LYS A 128 0.54 18.41 -20.41
CA LYS A 128 1.91 17.91 -20.39
C LYS A 128 1.97 16.41 -20.16
N VAL A 129 2.73 15.71 -20.99
CA VAL A 129 3.02 14.28 -20.78
C VAL A 129 4.10 14.15 -19.70
N LEU A 130 3.74 13.56 -18.57
CA LEU A 130 4.64 13.33 -17.43
C LEU A 130 5.41 12.02 -17.56
N TYR A 131 4.79 11.02 -18.17
CA TYR A 131 5.36 9.68 -18.30
C TYR A 131 4.89 9.00 -19.59
N ALA A 132 5.82 8.34 -20.28
CA ALA A 132 5.55 7.53 -21.46
C ALA A 132 6.53 6.36 -21.52
N ASP A 133 6.00 5.14 -21.47
CA ASP A 133 6.80 3.92 -21.41
C ASP A 133 6.15 2.77 -22.19
N GLU A 134 6.97 1.85 -22.69
CA GLU A 134 6.54 0.63 -23.39
C GLU A 134 7.27 -0.64 -22.91
N SER A 135 8.05 -0.54 -21.84
CA SER A 135 8.95 -1.62 -21.42
C SER A 135 8.24 -2.78 -20.71
N ALA A 136 7.04 -2.54 -20.19
CA ALA A 136 6.21 -3.55 -19.51
C ALA A 136 5.33 -4.39 -20.46
N GLY A 137 5.57 -4.34 -21.78
CA GLY A 137 4.77 -5.11 -22.75
C GLY A 137 3.45 -4.45 -23.18
N PHE A 138 3.11 -3.31 -22.59
CA PHE A 138 2.06 -2.38 -23.02
C PHE A 138 2.62 -0.94 -22.97
N ARG A 139 1.95 0.00 -23.64
CA ARG A 139 2.25 1.43 -23.54
C ARG A 139 1.46 2.05 -22.40
N GLN A 140 2.16 2.62 -21.42
CA GLN A 140 1.58 3.44 -20.35
C GLN A 140 1.90 4.91 -20.61
N LEU A 141 0.87 5.76 -20.55
CA LEU A 141 0.96 7.21 -20.72
C LEU A 141 0.33 7.89 -19.52
N VAL A 142 1.01 8.90 -18.97
CA VAL A 142 0.45 9.79 -17.95
C VAL A 142 0.58 11.22 -18.42
N ALA A 143 -0.54 11.93 -18.49
CA ALA A 143 -0.60 13.34 -18.83
C ALA A 143 -1.24 14.14 -17.69
N ALA A 144 -0.71 15.34 -17.45
CA ALA A 144 -1.35 16.34 -16.60
C ALA A 144 -2.07 17.36 -17.48
N TYR A 145 -3.37 17.52 -17.27
CA TYR A 145 -4.13 18.69 -17.69
C TYR A 145 -4.11 19.70 -16.56
N HIS A 146 -3.78 20.95 -16.83
CA HIS A 146 -3.68 21.95 -15.77
C HIS A 146 -4.03 23.36 -16.22
N SER A 147 -4.32 24.19 -15.23
CA SER A 147 -4.44 25.66 -15.32
C SER A 147 -3.39 26.31 -14.41
N ASP A 148 -3.63 27.53 -13.93
CA ASP A 148 -2.83 28.17 -12.88
C ASP A 148 -3.21 27.71 -11.46
N ARG A 149 -4.37 27.05 -11.29
CA ARG A 149 -4.94 26.71 -9.98
C ARG A 149 -5.43 25.28 -9.84
N SER A 150 -5.66 24.59 -10.95
CA SER A 150 -6.25 23.25 -10.94
C SER A 150 -5.47 22.32 -11.85
N ALA A 151 -5.48 21.03 -11.52
CA ALA A 151 -4.89 20.01 -12.34
C ALA A 151 -5.63 18.66 -12.22
N ALA A 152 -5.52 17.86 -13.27
CA ALA A 152 -6.01 16.49 -13.35
C ALA A 152 -4.97 15.62 -14.05
N LEU A 153 -4.67 14.45 -13.50
CA LEU A 153 -3.95 13.41 -14.20
C LEU A 153 -4.91 12.58 -15.05
N VAL A 154 -4.42 12.21 -16.22
CA VAL A 154 -5.00 11.20 -17.10
C VAL A 154 -3.97 10.11 -17.30
N GLU A 155 -4.36 8.89 -16.98
CA GLU A 155 -3.57 7.68 -17.22
C GLU A 155 -4.21 6.86 -18.32
N LEU A 156 -3.43 6.54 -19.35
CA LEU A 156 -3.85 5.68 -20.45
C LEU A 156 -2.91 4.47 -20.58
N LYS A 157 -3.49 3.30 -20.81
CA LYS A 157 -2.79 2.04 -21.04
C LYS A 157 -3.31 1.41 -22.33
N VAL A 158 -2.41 1.10 -23.26
CA VAL A 158 -2.74 0.54 -24.59
C VAL A 158 -1.70 -0.47 -25.06
N PRO A 159 -1.98 -1.34 -26.05
CA PRO A 159 -0.99 -2.30 -26.53
C PRO A 159 0.26 -1.63 -27.10
N VAL A 160 1.43 -2.30 -27.00
CA VAL A 160 2.69 -1.81 -27.60
C VAL A 160 2.52 -1.57 -29.09
N GLY A 161 3.03 -0.44 -29.56
CA GLY A 161 2.99 -0.07 -30.98
C GLY A 161 1.64 0.48 -31.45
N THR A 162 0.67 0.69 -30.56
CA THR A 162 -0.56 1.43 -30.88
C THR A 162 -0.20 2.79 -31.48
N PRO A 163 -0.75 3.18 -32.63
CA PRO A 163 -0.54 4.52 -33.19
C PRO A 163 -0.97 5.60 -32.19
N PRO A 164 -0.23 6.71 -32.03
CA PRO A 164 -0.56 7.76 -31.05
C PRO A 164 -2.02 8.23 -31.13
N GLN A 165 -2.58 8.36 -32.33
CA GLN A 165 -3.96 8.81 -32.55
C GLN A 165 -5.01 7.84 -32.01
N GLN A 166 -4.66 6.55 -31.92
CA GLN A 166 -5.53 5.54 -31.32
C GLN A 166 -5.34 5.47 -29.80
N SER A 167 -4.14 5.79 -29.29
CA SER A 167 -3.83 5.70 -27.85
C SER A 167 -4.78 6.52 -26.97
N VAL A 168 -5.24 7.68 -27.45
CA VAL A 168 -6.13 8.59 -26.70
C VAL A 168 -7.62 8.18 -26.81
N ARG A 169 -7.97 7.25 -27.71
CA ARG A 169 -9.38 6.89 -28.01
C ARG A 169 -9.80 5.50 -27.53
N ILE A 170 -8.87 4.55 -27.51
CA ILE A 170 -9.11 3.15 -27.15
C ILE A 170 -8.27 2.77 -25.92
N PHE A 171 -8.43 3.54 -24.85
CA PHE A 171 -7.63 3.39 -23.65
C PHE A 171 -8.35 2.55 -22.58
N ASN A 172 -7.53 1.88 -21.77
CA ASN A 172 -7.90 1.49 -20.42
C ASN A 172 -7.12 2.40 -19.46
N GLY A 173 -7.73 2.85 -18.37
CA GLY A 173 -7.08 3.72 -17.39
C GLY A 173 -8.03 4.70 -16.73
N SER A 174 -7.46 5.67 -16.02
CA SER A 174 -8.20 6.61 -15.19
C SER A 174 -8.11 8.03 -15.73
N VAL A 175 -9.24 8.72 -15.74
CA VAL A 175 -9.33 10.16 -16.02
C VAL A 175 -9.71 10.89 -14.75
N ASN A 176 -9.34 12.17 -14.66
CA ASN A 176 -9.59 12.99 -13.47
C ASN A 176 -8.96 12.43 -12.19
N VAL A 177 -7.70 12.00 -12.23
CA VAL A 177 -6.98 11.61 -11.01
C VAL A 177 -6.35 12.84 -10.38
N ARG A 178 -6.47 13.00 -9.05
CA ARG A 178 -5.83 14.11 -8.33
C ARG A 178 -4.31 14.03 -8.48
N VAL A 179 -3.68 15.14 -8.83
CA VAL A 179 -2.23 15.29 -8.74
C VAL A 179 -1.86 15.36 -7.26
N LYS A 180 -1.00 14.46 -6.80
CA LYS A 180 -0.38 14.54 -5.47
C LYS A 180 1.12 14.72 -5.68
N PRO A 181 1.86 15.33 -4.74
CA PRO A 181 3.30 15.44 -4.87
C PRO A 181 4.01 14.11 -5.18
N PHE A 182 3.55 13.02 -4.57
CA PHE A 182 3.86 11.66 -5.01
C PHE A 182 2.57 10.96 -5.45
N SER A 183 2.38 10.88 -6.77
CA SER A 183 1.23 10.23 -7.39
C SER A 183 1.52 8.77 -7.64
N VAL A 184 0.64 7.91 -7.13
CA VAL A 184 0.69 6.46 -7.31
C VAL A 184 -0.46 6.08 -8.20
N LEU A 185 -0.15 5.39 -9.29
CA LEU A 185 -1.10 5.00 -10.32
C LEU A 185 -1.06 3.48 -10.44
N ASP A 186 -2.24 2.87 -10.57
CA ASP A 186 -2.34 1.47 -10.92
C ASP A 186 -1.69 1.27 -12.29
N ALA A 187 -0.78 0.31 -12.43
CA ALA A 187 -0.12 0.03 -13.70
C ALA A 187 -0.54 -1.30 -14.33
N SER A 188 -1.57 -1.95 -13.80
CA SER A 188 -2.09 -3.20 -14.37
C SER A 188 -2.76 -2.96 -15.74
N TYR A 189 -2.49 -3.86 -16.69
CA TYR A 189 -3.12 -3.85 -18.00
C TYR A 189 -3.55 -5.26 -18.37
N ASP A 190 -4.80 -5.62 -18.09
CA ASP A 190 -5.36 -6.92 -18.49
C ASP A 190 -6.27 -6.79 -19.72
N PRO A 191 -5.99 -7.57 -20.78
CA PRO A 191 -7.06 -7.99 -21.67
C PRO A 191 -7.23 -9.52 -21.81
N ARG A 192 -6.42 -10.36 -21.13
CA ARG A 192 -6.52 -11.85 -20.93
C ARG A 192 -5.23 -12.52 -20.36
N GLY A 193 -4.35 -11.86 -19.60
CA GLY A 193 -3.04 -12.42 -19.18
C GLY A 193 -2.55 -11.97 -17.79
N PRO A 194 -1.56 -12.67 -17.20
CA PRO A 194 -1.03 -12.30 -15.88
C PRO A 194 -0.39 -10.91 -15.92
N GLU A 195 -0.73 -10.08 -14.94
CA GLU A 195 -0.32 -8.68 -14.84
C GLU A 195 1.20 -8.56 -14.60
N ASP A 196 1.95 -8.06 -15.59
CA ASP A 196 3.40 -7.89 -15.47
C ASP A 196 3.78 -6.59 -14.71
N GLN A 197 2.96 -5.52 -14.75
CA GLN A 197 3.18 -4.29 -13.98
C GLN A 197 2.00 -4.02 -13.04
N GLY A 198 2.27 -3.77 -11.76
CA GLY A 198 1.25 -3.52 -10.74
C GLY A 198 1.10 -2.04 -10.38
N LEU A 199 2.19 -1.29 -10.23
CA LEU A 199 2.15 0.12 -9.81
C LEU A 199 3.17 1.01 -10.53
N LEU A 200 2.83 2.29 -10.67
CA LEU A 200 3.70 3.39 -11.07
C LEU A 200 3.66 4.48 -9.99
N GLY A 201 4.82 4.81 -9.42
CA GLY A 201 4.98 5.96 -8.51
C GLY A 201 5.75 7.08 -9.20
N LEU A 202 5.21 8.31 -9.20
CA LEU A 202 5.83 9.50 -9.76
C LEU A 202 6.09 10.53 -8.67
N ALA A 203 7.35 10.86 -8.42
CA ALA A 203 7.76 11.97 -7.56
C ALA A 203 8.19 13.17 -8.43
N PRO A 204 8.38 14.36 -7.84
CA PRO A 204 8.93 15.50 -8.56
C PRO A 204 10.39 15.25 -8.98
N ALA A 205 10.79 15.80 -10.12
CA ALA A 205 12.16 15.68 -10.61
C ALA A 205 13.17 16.21 -9.59
N GLY A 206 14.25 15.45 -9.38
CA GLY A 206 15.27 15.73 -8.36
C GLY A 206 15.01 15.04 -7.02
N CYS A 207 13.85 14.41 -6.83
CA CYS A 207 13.62 13.50 -5.71
C CYS A 207 14.22 12.11 -5.98
N VAL A 208 14.43 11.34 -4.92
CA VAL A 208 14.86 9.95 -4.96
C VAL A 208 13.76 9.08 -4.36
N VAL A 209 13.24 8.14 -5.15
CA VAL A 209 12.37 7.09 -4.64
C VAL A 209 13.25 5.91 -4.23
N SER A 210 13.11 5.44 -3.00
CA SER A 210 13.76 4.24 -2.48
C SER A 210 12.72 3.20 -2.09
N LEU A 211 13.07 1.93 -2.22
CA LEU A 211 12.23 0.80 -1.86
C LEU A 211 12.89 -0.03 -0.77
N ALA A 212 12.07 -0.66 0.06
CA ALA A 212 12.46 -1.68 1.02
C ALA A 212 11.48 -2.84 0.94
N ASP A 213 11.85 -3.88 0.19
CA ASP A 213 11.01 -5.07 -0.05
C ASP A 213 10.79 -5.89 1.23
N ALA A 214 11.66 -5.71 2.24
CA ALA A 214 11.60 -6.45 3.50
C ALA A 214 12.01 -5.61 4.72
N ALA A 215 11.52 -6.02 5.89
CA ALA A 215 11.93 -5.50 7.18
C ALA A 215 12.29 -6.62 8.18
N VAL A 216 13.16 -6.32 9.14
CA VAL A 216 13.47 -7.18 10.28
C VAL A 216 13.06 -6.49 11.57
N VAL A 217 12.28 -7.15 12.41
CA VAL A 217 11.93 -6.66 13.75
C VAL A 217 13.10 -6.95 14.69
N GLY A 218 13.69 -5.91 15.27
CA GLY A 218 14.74 -6.09 16.27
C GLY A 218 14.21 -6.52 17.63
N ALA A 219 15.12 -6.86 18.54
CA ALA A 219 14.79 -7.23 19.92
C ALA A 219 14.08 -6.12 20.71
N ASP A 220 14.26 -4.86 20.28
CA ASP A 220 13.58 -3.68 20.80
C ASP A 220 12.16 -3.47 20.25
N GLY A 221 11.70 -4.36 19.37
CA GLY A 221 10.38 -4.27 18.73
C GLY A 221 10.31 -3.21 17.64
N VAL A 222 11.46 -2.70 17.17
CA VAL A 222 11.52 -1.70 16.10
C VAL A 222 11.82 -2.40 14.78
N PRO A 223 10.93 -2.29 13.77
CA PRO A 223 11.23 -2.75 12.42
C PRO A 223 12.39 -1.96 11.81
N ARG A 224 13.28 -2.66 11.10
CA ARG A 224 14.44 -2.08 10.42
C ARG A 224 14.42 -2.51 8.96
N ARG A 225 14.63 -1.54 8.07
CA ARG A 225 14.56 -1.70 6.62
C ARG A 225 15.91 -1.41 5.98
N GLN A 226 16.22 -2.16 4.93
CA GLN A 226 17.31 -1.83 4.03
C GLN A 226 16.73 -1.12 2.80
N TRP A 227 17.01 0.18 2.70
CA TRP A 227 16.54 1.01 1.60
C TRP A 227 17.45 0.89 0.39
N GLN A 228 16.83 0.68 -0.77
CA GLN A 228 17.51 0.63 -2.06
C GLN A 228 16.92 1.71 -2.97
N PRO A 229 17.73 2.66 -3.46
CA PRO A 229 17.27 3.63 -4.43
C PRO A 229 16.72 2.94 -5.67
N SER A 230 15.60 3.43 -6.17
CA SER A 230 15.03 3.02 -7.45
C SER A 230 16.03 3.34 -8.57
N PRO A 231 16.28 2.42 -9.51
CA PRO A 231 17.20 2.67 -10.62
C PRO A 231 16.71 3.79 -11.55
N THR A 232 15.42 4.14 -11.47
CA THR A 232 14.78 5.20 -12.26
C THR A 232 14.77 6.57 -11.56
N GLY A 233 15.31 6.67 -10.34
CA GLY A 233 15.46 7.94 -9.63
C GLY A 233 14.15 8.47 -9.05
N ASP A 234 13.55 9.47 -9.72
CA ASP A 234 12.37 10.22 -9.26
C ASP A 234 11.03 9.53 -9.60
N TYR A 235 11.08 8.37 -10.24
CA TYR A 235 9.92 7.50 -10.40
C TYR A 235 10.27 6.06 -10.06
N VAL A 236 9.25 5.23 -9.90
CA VAL A 236 9.39 3.79 -9.67
C VAL A 236 8.29 3.02 -10.38
N ARG A 237 8.64 1.83 -10.84
CA ARG A 237 7.69 0.88 -11.43
C ARG A 237 7.82 -0.43 -10.71
N LEU A 238 6.70 -1.00 -10.34
CA LEU A 238 6.65 -2.22 -9.57
C LEU A 238 5.77 -3.21 -10.30
N ASP A 239 6.32 -4.40 -10.51
CA ASP A 239 5.57 -5.54 -11.01
C ASP A 239 4.60 -6.02 -9.92
N ALA A 240 3.53 -6.72 -10.28
CA ALA A 240 2.52 -7.18 -9.31
C ALA A 240 3.14 -7.98 -8.14
N SER A 241 4.18 -8.78 -8.41
CA SER A 241 4.93 -9.53 -7.41
C SER A 241 5.79 -8.69 -6.45
N ARG A 242 6.02 -7.42 -6.80
CA ARG A 242 6.82 -6.44 -6.04
C ARG A 242 5.99 -5.34 -5.38
N VAL A 243 4.66 -5.41 -5.48
CA VAL A 243 3.74 -4.53 -4.73
C VAL A 243 3.67 -5.01 -3.27
N ARG A 244 4.80 -4.89 -2.58
CA ARG A 244 5.00 -5.29 -1.18
C ARG A 244 6.16 -4.48 -0.59
N GLY A 245 6.19 -4.37 0.73
CA GLY A 245 7.26 -3.63 1.42
C GLY A 245 6.94 -2.16 1.53
N TRP A 246 7.97 -1.31 1.61
CA TRP A 246 7.82 0.13 1.82
C TRP A 246 8.51 0.94 0.74
N TRP A 247 7.98 2.13 0.47
CA TRP A 247 8.69 3.16 -0.27
C TRP A 247 9.11 4.30 0.67
N ARG A 248 10.07 5.06 0.19
CA ARG A 248 10.48 6.34 0.77
C ARG A 248 10.75 7.28 -0.38
N VAL A 249 10.20 8.49 -0.32
CA VAL A 249 10.49 9.57 -1.26
C VAL A 249 11.25 10.65 -0.52
N GLU A 250 12.49 10.86 -0.93
CA GLU A 250 13.35 11.91 -0.40
C GLU A 250 13.51 13.02 -1.43
N CYS A 251 13.22 14.25 -1.04
CA CYS A 251 13.41 15.43 -1.88
C CYS A 251 14.21 16.45 -1.09
N GLU A 252 15.25 17.02 -1.69
CA GLU A 252 16.11 18.03 -1.04
C GLU A 252 16.72 17.54 0.30
N GLY A 253 17.03 16.24 0.41
CA GLY A 253 17.60 15.63 1.61
C GLY A 253 16.59 15.40 2.75
N GLN A 254 15.30 15.60 2.51
CA GLN A 254 14.23 15.37 3.49
C GLN A 254 13.29 14.27 3.02
N VAL A 255 12.92 13.36 3.93
CA VAL A 255 11.88 12.37 3.68
C VAL A 255 10.53 13.08 3.63
N ARG A 256 9.92 13.08 2.45
CA ARG A 256 8.61 13.70 2.19
C ARG A 256 7.49 12.67 2.30
N VAL A 257 7.75 11.45 1.87
CA VAL A 257 6.82 10.31 1.99
C VAL A 257 7.56 9.08 2.47
N GLU A 258 6.94 8.34 3.38
CA GLU A 258 7.39 7.02 3.79
C GLU A 258 6.17 6.19 4.22
N GLY A 259 6.05 4.97 3.68
CA GLY A 259 4.92 4.10 3.95
C GLY A 259 4.91 2.83 3.09
N PRO A 260 3.94 1.93 3.30
CA PRO A 260 3.85 0.69 2.55
C PRO A 260 3.60 0.91 1.05
N VAL A 261 4.18 0.04 0.25
CA VAL A 261 3.94 -0.09 -1.19
C VAL A 261 2.62 -0.84 -1.38
N GLY A 262 1.56 -0.13 -1.74
CA GLY A 262 0.25 -0.74 -1.97
C GLY A 262 -0.86 0.29 -1.88
N HIS A 263 -2.10 -0.18 -2.08
CA HIS A 263 -3.26 0.67 -1.91
C HIS A 263 -3.23 1.30 -0.51
N SER A 264 -3.16 2.63 -0.48
CA SER A 264 -3.29 3.46 0.72
C SER A 264 -4.68 3.37 1.36
N SER A 265 -5.52 2.41 0.94
CA SER A 265 -6.82 2.21 1.53
C SER A 265 -6.60 1.68 2.94
N VAL A 266 -7.02 2.48 3.91
CA VAL A 266 -7.23 2.10 5.31
C VAL A 266 -8.15 0.86 5.42
N VAL A 267 -8.86 0.53 4.34
CA VAL A 267 -9.70 -0.66 4.19
C VAL A 267 -8.85 -1.89 3.88
N ILE A 268 -8.90 -2.88 4.76
CA ILE A 268 -8.34 -4.20 4.50
C ILE A 268 -9.43 -5.04 3.83
N ARG A 269 -9.36 -5.17 2.50
CA ARG A 269 -10.24 -6.07 1.72
C ARG A 269 -9.61 -7.47 1.67
N GLY A 270 -10.42 -8.52 1.75
CA GLY A 270 -9.92 -9.90 1.70
C GLY A 270 -10.97 -10.92 1.28
N GLU A 271 -10.98 -11.27 0.00
CA GLU A 271 -11.76 -12.39 -0.55
C GLU A 271 -10.85 -13.58 -0.91
N GLY A 272 -10.07 -14.16 0.03
CA GLY A 272 -9.24 -15.29 -0.39
C GLY A 272 -8.29 -15.99 0.57
N GLY A 273 -8.17 -15.56 1.83
CA GLY A 273 -7.28 -16.23 2.77
C GLY A 273 -7.84 -17.56 3.28
N ARG A 274 -7.13 -18.67 3.05
CA ARG A 274 -7.34 -19.96 3.75
C ARG A 274 -6.79 -19.92 5.19
N TYR A 275 -7.06 -18.85 5.94
CA TYR A 275 -6.80 -18.89 7.38
C TYR A 275 -7.95 -19.65 8.03
N GLN A 276 -7.64 -20.82 8.60
CA GLN A 276 -8.58 -21.54 9.44
C GLN A 276 -8.30 -21.15 10.90
N PRO A 277 -9.31 -20.63 11.62
CA PRO A 277 -9.21 -20.39 13.05
C PRO A 277 -8.82 -21.66 13.81
N THR A 278 -8.15 -21.48 14.93
CA THR A 278 -7.76 -22.56 15.85
C THR A 278 -8.90 -22.96 16.79
N GLU A 279 -8.69 -24.02 17.57
CA GLU A 279 -9.61 -24.62 18.57
C GLU A 279 -10.22 -23.65 19.62
N LEU A 280 -9.80 -22.38 19.68
CA LEU A 280 -10.23 -21.40 20.69
C LEU A 280 -11.70 -20.98 20.54
N ALA A 281 -12.18 -20.74 19.31
CA ALA A 281 -13.60 -20.47 19.06
C ALA A 281 -14.48 -21.67 19.44
N ASP A 282 -13.98 -22.89 19.23
CA ASP A 282 -14.68 -24.14 19.57
C ASP A 282 -14.72 -24.41 21.09
N ALA A 283 -13.83 -23.79 21.87
CA ALA A 283 -13.79 -23.92 23.33
C ALA A 283 -14.86 -23.09 24.07
N LEU A 284 -15.65 -22.27 23.37
CA LEU A 284 -16.76 -21.52 23.97
C LEU A 284 -17.92 -22.45 24.39
N PRO A 285 -18.59 -22.20 25.54
CA PRO A 285 -19.62 -23.09 26.07
C PRO A 285 -20.72 -23.45 25.07
N GLY A 286 -21.14 -24.72 25.10
CA GLY A 286 -22.24 -25.25 24.32
C GLY A 286 -23.58 -24.60 24.67
N GLY A 287 -23.95 -23.50 24.02
CA GLY A 287 -25.25 -22.85 24.21
C GLY A 287 -25.49 -21.60 23.36
N ASP A 288 -24.44 -20.96 22.86
CA ASP A 288 -24.56 -19.73 22.06
C ASP A 288 -23.82 -19.89 20.73
N THR A 289 -24.52 -20.43 19.73
CA THR A 289 -23.97 -20.66 18.39
C THR A 289 -23.67 -19.36 17.66
N SER A 290 -24.45 -18.31 17.89
CA SER A 290 -24.21 -17.00 17.27
C SER A 290 -22.89 -16.43 17.75
N ARG A 291 -22.67 -16.43 19.07
CA ARG A 291 -21.43 -15.93 19.66
C ARG A 291 -20.20 -16.73 19.23
N ARG A 292 -20.33 -18.06 19.14
CA ARG A 292 -19.25 -18.91 18.60
C ARG A 292 -18.90 -18.53 17.16
N MET A 293 -19.90 -18.25 16.33
CA MET A 293 -19.68 -17.78 14.96
C MET A 293 -19.01 -16.41 14.91
N ASP A 294 -19.41 -15.47 15.76
CA ASP A 294 -18.80 -14.12 15.80
C ASP A 294 -17.34 -14.16 16.24
N ALA A 295 -17.02 -14.94 17.29
CA ALA A 295 -15.64 -15.15 17.72
C ALA A 295 -14.80 -15.83 16.62
N TRP A 296 -15.33 -16.86 15.97
CA TRP A 296 -14.69 -17.51 14.83
C TRP A 296 -14.45 -16.54 13.67
N ARG A 297 -15.40 -15.63 13.38
CA ARG A 297 -15.25 -14.60 12.35
C ARG A 297 -14.16 -13.60 12.71
N ALA A 298 -14.14 -13.11 13.94
CA ALA A 298 -13.10 -12.21 14.43
C ALA A 298 -11.70 -12.84 14.33
N GLU A 299 -11.55 -14.11 14.72
CA GLU A 299 -10.30 -14.86 14.56
C GLU A 299 -9.91 -15.01 13.09
N ARG A 300 -10.87 -15.38 12.24
CA ARG A 300 -10.63 -15.56 10.81
C ARG A 300 -10.15 -14.26 10.16
N TRP A 301 -10.88 -13.17 10.37
CA TRP A 301 -10.54 -11.88 9.80
C TRP A 301 -9.31 -11.24 10.44
N GLY A 302 -9.03 -11.52 11.71
CA GLY A 302 -7.74 -11.20 12.32
C GLY A 302 -6.58 -11.88 11.59
N GLY A 303 -6.71 -13.17 11.25
CA GLY A 303 -5.71 -13.90 10.49
C GLY A 303 -5.52 -13.36 9.07
N VAL A 304 -6.61 -13.00 8.38
CA VAL A 304 -6.56 -12.34 7.06
C VAL A 304 -5.89 -10.97 7.16
N SER A 305 -6.28 -10.16 8.14
CA SER A 305 -5.71 -8.82 8.37
C SER A 305 -4.22 -8.91 8.66
N TYR A 306 -3.80 -9.86 9.51
CA TYR A 306 -2.41 -10.10 9.81
C TYR A 306 -1.60 -10.40 8.54
N ARG A 307 -2.04 -11.36 7.70
CA ARG A 307 -1.32 -11.72 6.47
C ARG A 307 -1.24 -10.55 5.50
N ASN A 308 -2.36 -9.88 5.24
CA ASN A 308 -2.40 -8.73 4.35
C ASN A 308 -1.45 -7.63 4.82
N LEU A 309 -1.44 -7.33 6.12
CA LEU A 309 -0.55 -6.31 6.69
C LEU A 309 0.93 -6.74 6.67
N MET A 310 1.25 -8.03 6.90
CA MET A 310 2.62 -8.54 6.77
C MET A 310 3.12 -8.43 5.33
N ASP A 311 2.32 -8.90 4.37
CA ASP A 311 2.66 -8.85 2.95
C ASP A 311 2.83 -7.40 2.49
N MET A 312 1.86 -6.54 2.81
CA MET A 312 1.90 -5.11 2.48
C MET A 312 3.13 -4.43 3.07
N THR A 313 3.50 -4.70 4.31
CA THR A 313 4.63 -4.04 4.97
C THR A 313 5.98 -4.69 4.71
N GLY A 314 6.03 -5.83 4.00
CA GLY A 314 7.27 -6.59 3.80
C GLY A 314 7.87 -7.16 5.09
N LEU A 315 7.08 -7.26 6.16
CA LEU A 315 7.50 -8.00 7.33
C LEU A 315 7.48 -9.49 6.99
N PRO A 316 8.44 -10.30 7.49
CA PRO A 316 8.58 -11.68 7.06
C PRO A 316 7.27 -12.42 7.33
N PRO A 317 6.73 -13.13 6.31
CA PRO A 317 5.65 -14.07 6.53
C PRO A 317 6.25 -15.23 7.33
N GLY A 318 6.27 -15.09 8.64
CA GLY A 318 6.70 -16.15 9.54
C GLY A 318 5.83 -17.41 9.37
N PRO A 319 6.01 -18.44 10.21
CA PRO A 319 5.02 -19.51 10.29
C PRO A 319 3.62 -18.93 10.48
N ASP A 320 2.59 -19.69 10.10
CA ASP A 320 1.20 -19.24 10.19
C ASP A 320 0.91 -18.57 11.53
N PRO A 321 0.24 -17.41 11.53
CA PRO A 321 -0.03 -16.69 12.76
C PRO A 321 -0.95 -17.50 13.67
N VAL A 322 -0.85 -17.28 14.97
CA VAL A 322 -1.67 -17.93 15.99
C VAL A 322 -2.61 -16.92 16.64
N VAL A 323 -3.77 -17.41 17.08
CA VAL A 323 -4.67 -16.66 17.96
C VAL A 323 -4.03 -16.58 19.34
N ARG A 324 -3.64 -15.37 19.76
CA ARG A 324 -3.06 -15.10 21.09
C ARG A 324 -4.15 -14.90 22.14
N TRP A 325 -5.28 -14.35 21.71
CA TRP A 325 -6.47 -14.13 22.53
C TRP A 325 -7.68 -13.93 21.62
N SER A 326 -8.85 -14.34 22.10
CA SER A 326 -10.14 -14.15 21.45
C SER A 326 -11.20 -13.92 22.52
N GLY A 327 -12.05 -12.92 22.32
CA GLY A 327 -13.13 -12.60 23.25
C GLY A 327 -13.67 -11.19 23.10
N ARG A 328 -14.49 -10.80 24.08
CA ARG A 328 -15.12 -9.46 24.11
C ARG A 328 -14.24 -8.47 24.85
N LEU A 329 -14.19 -7.26 24.31
CA LEU A 329 -13.45 -6.14 24.92
C LEU A 329 -14.13 -5.60 26.18
N ASP A 330 -15.45 -5.73 26.29
CA ASP A 330 -16.19 -5.43 27.52
C ASP A 330 -17.43 -6.34 27.70
N SER A 331 -18.07 -6.22 28.86
CA SER A 331 -19.30 -6.94 29.21
C SER A 331 -20.58 -6.31 28.62
N ASN A 332 -20.48 -5.15 27.95
CA ASN A 332 -21.59 -4.24 27.69
C ASN A 332 -22.15 -4.33 26.27
N GLY A 333 -21.66 -5.24 25.43
CA GLY A 333 -22.17 -5.34 24.07
C GLY A 333 -21.10 -5.22 22.99
N GLN A 334 -19.84 -4.92 23.32
CA GLN A 334 -18.79 -4.77 22.31
C GLN A 334 -18.63 -6.04 21.46
N PRO A 335 -18.24 -5.87 20.18
CA PRO A 335 -18.05 -6.98 19.25
C PRO A 335 -16.94 -7.92 19.75
N GLU A 336 -17.01 -9.17 19.29
CA GLU A 336 -15.92 -10.13 19.47
C GLU A 336 -14.66 -9.60 18.78
N ALA A 337 -13.51 -9.87 19.40
CA ALA A 337 -12.22 -9.40 18.96
C ALA A 337 -11.17 -10.50 19.09
N ALA A 338 -10.13 -10.44 18.26
CA ALA A 338 -9.05 -11.40 18.27
C ALA A 338 -7.68 -10.71 18.16
N VAL A 339 -6.74 -11.12 19.01
CA VAL A 339 -5.33 -10.75 18.91
C VAL A 339 -4.59 -11.85 18.17
N ILE A 340 -4.02 -11.49 17.03
CA ILE A 340 -3.30 -12.40 16.14
C ILE A 340 -1.82 -11.99 16.08
N GLY A 341 -0.93 -12.99 16.16
CA GLY A 341 0.50 -12.74 16.19
C GLY A 341 1.33 -13.98 15.85
N PRO A 342 2.66 -13.87 15.82
CA PRO A 342 3.54 -15.00 15.55
C PRO A 342 3.52 -16.02 16.69
N ALA A 343 3.72 -17.29 16.35
CA ALA A 343 3.80 -18.39 17.33
C ALA A 343 4.93 -18.22 18.36
N SER A 344 6.03 -17.56 17.96
CA SER A 344 7.13 -17.18 18.87
C SER A 344 6.70 -16.26 20.01
N GLY A 345 5.56 -15.57 19.84
CA GLY A 345 5.05 -14.54 20.74
C GLY A 345 5.79 -13.21 20.68
N THR A 346 6.86 -13.08 19.88
CA THR A 346 7.60 -11.82 19.66
C THR A 346 7.49 -11.39 18.21
N GLY A 347 7.13 -10.14 17.96
CA GLY A 347 6.99 -9.58 16.62
C GLY A 347 5.67 -8.83 16.41
N PRO A 348 5.21 -8.71 15.15
CA PRO A 348 4.01 -7.97 14.80
C PRO A 348 2.75 -8.56 15.45
N LEU A 349 1.83 -7.71 15.85
CA LEU A 349 0.52 -8.06 16.39
C LEU A 349 -0.56 -7.31 15.66
N VAL A 350 -1.69 -7.97 15.47
CA VAL A 350 -2.92 -7.39 14.96
C VAL A 350 -4.03 -7.62 15.98
N LEU A 351 -4.74 -6.56 16.36
CA LEU A 351 -6.05 -6.68 16.98
C LEU A 351 -7.09 -6.42 15.90
N HIS A 352 -7.96 -7.40 15.67
CA HIS A 352 -9.15 -7.24 14.86
C HIS A 352 -10.37 -7.23 15.79
N VAL A 353 -11.23 -6.24 15.63
CA VAL A 353 -12.47 -6.02 16.40
C VAL A 353 -13.60 -6.05 15.41
N GLY A 354 -14.60 -6.93 15.57
CA GLY A 354 -15.68 -7.10 14.60
C GLY A 354 -15.59 -8.38 13.79
N ALA A 355 -16.45 -8.51 12.78
CA ALA A 355 -16.72 -9.78 12.10
C ALA A 355 -16.58 -9.75 10.58
N GLU A 356 -16.57 -8.57 9.93
CA GLU A 356 -16.52 -8.43 8.47
C GLU A 356 -15.94 -7.07 8.05
N GLY A 357 -15.12 -7.08 6.98
CA GLY A 357 -14.38 -5.89 6.53
C GLY A 357 -13.42 -5.38 7.61
N SER A 358 -12.54 -4.42 7.32
CA SER A 358 -11.80 -3.75 8.41
C SER A 358 -11.30 -2.39 7.99
N VAL A 359 -11.40 -1.43 8.89
CA VAL A 359 -10.71 -0.15 8.80
C VAL A 359 -9.54 -0.14 9.78
N LEU A 360 -8.34 0.13 9.28
CA LEU A 360 -7.13 0.25 10.08
C LEU A 360 -7.10 1.58 10.86
N ALA A 361 -6.92 1.50 12.18
CA ALA A 361 -6.66 2.64 13.02
C ALA A 361 -5.17 2.99 12.97
N LEU A 362 -4.85 4.19 12.47
CA LEU A 362 -3.47 4.63 12.20
C LEU A 362 -2.94 5.64 13.22
N ALA A 363 -3.80 6.52 13.75
CA ALA A 363 -3.41 7.63 14.63
C ALA A 363 -4.49 7.92 15.68
N LYS A 364 -4.14 8.78 16.65
CA LYS A 364 -5.11 9.37 17.59
C LYS A 364 -6.13 10.26 16.87
N PRO A 365 -7.29 10.55 17.49
CA PRO A 365 -8.16 11.63 17.04
C PRO A 365 -7.39 12.95 16.92
N GLY A 366 -7.47 13.61 15.77
CA GLY A 366 -6.81 14.89 15.49
C GLY A 366 -5.39 14.80 14.92
N ASP A 367 -4.76 13.63 14.93
CA ASP A 367 -3.39 13.42 14.42
C ASP A 367 -3.35 12.85 12.99
N THR A 368 -4.51 12.66 12.34
CA THR A 368 -4.59 12.12 10.98
C THR A 368 -4.24 13.18 9.95
N THR A 369 -3.22 12.94 9.12
CA THR A 369 -2.75 13.91 8.11
C THR A 369 -3.52 13.84 6.80
N SER A 370 -4.16 12.70 6.52
CA SER A 370 -4.86 12.50 5.26
C SER A 370 -6.24 13.19 5.26
N ASN A 371 -6.36 14.24 4.44
CA ASN A 371 -7.65 14.72 3.93
C ASN A 371 -8.23 13.76 2.88
N ASP A 372 -7.43 12.82 2.37
CA ASP A 372 -7.79 11.83 1.35
C ASP A 372 -8.46 10.59 1.94
N ALA A 373 -9.03 10.67 3.14
CA ALA A 373 -10.11 9.76 3.48
C ALA A 373 -11.26 10.12 2.54
N GLU A 374 -11.23 9.56 1.33
CA GLU A 374 -12.39 9.44 0.48
C GLU A 374 -13.58 9.17 1.40
N GLU A 375 -14.56 10.06 1.29
CA GLU A 375 -15.74 10.28 2.12
C GLU A 375 -16.59 9.01 2.38
N ASN A 376 -16.17 7.87 1.83
CA ASN A 376 -16.92 6.62 1.76
C ASN A 376 -16.25 5.42 2.46
N ALA A 377 -15.00 5.53 2.95
CA ALA A 377 -14.30 4.35 3.50
C ALA A 377 -14.91 3.82 4.82
N ALA A 378 -15.55 4.68 5.61
CA ALA A 378 -16.20 4.27 6.86
C ALA A 378 -17.72 4.29 6.83
N SER A 379 -18.35 4.94 5.84
CA SER A 379 -19.82 4.92 5.70
C SER A 379 -20.33 3.55 5.24
N GLY A 380 -19.49 2.73 4.60
CA GLY A 380 -19.77 1.33 4.28
C GLY A 380 -19.19 0.29 5.26
N ALA A 381 -18.25 0.69 6.14
CA ALA A 381 -17.65 -0.22 7.13
C ALA A 381 -18.43 -0.18 8.44
N GLU A 382 -19.62 -0.76 8.44
CA GLU A 382 -20.37 -1.04 9.67
C GLU A 382 -19.62 -2.10 10.51
N GLY A 383 -18.66 -1.65 11.33
CA GLY A 383 -18.41 -2.26 12.64
C GLY A 383 -17.02 -2.85 12.89
N SER A 384 -16.20 -3.13 11.88
CA SER A 384 -14.93 -3.80 12.11
C SER A 384 -13.70 -2.89 12.00
N LEU A 385 -12.85 -2.96 13.01
CA LEU A 385 -11.65 -2.14 13.16
C LEU A 385 -10.43 -3.01 13.34
N VAL A 386 -9.31 -2.57 12.81
CA VAL A 386 -8.02 -3.21 12.98
C VAL A 386 -7.03 -2.22 13.58
N THR A 387 -6.15 -2.68 14.44
CA THR A 387 -4.95 -1.94 14.80
C THR A 387 -3.74 -2.87 14.82
N THR A 388 -2.55 -2.27 14.92
CA THR A 388 -1.28 -2.97 14.87
C THR A 388 -0.40 -2.60 16.05
N ALA A 389 0.46 -3.52 16.47
CA ALA A 389 1.49 -3.29 17.47
C ALA A 389 2.69 -4.20 17.21
N VAL A 390 3.78 -4.00 17.95
CA VAL A 390 4.91 -4.95 18.00
C VAL A 390 5.13 -5.39 19.43
N THR A 391 5.07 -6.69 19.68
CA THR A 391 5.41 -7.26 21.00
C THR A 391 6.88 -7.68 21.05
N THR A 392 7.52 -7.33 22.16
CA THR A 392 8.89 -7.74 22.51
C THR A 392 8.92 -8.91 23.50
N SER A 393 7.77 -9.40 23.95
CA SER A 393 7.65 -10.46 24.94
C SER A 393 6.85 -11.64 24.41
N ALA A 394 7.44 -12.84 24.52
CA ALA A 394 6.81 -14.09 24.13
C ALA A 394 5.54 -14.44 24.94
N THR A 395 5.38 -13.84 26.12
CA THR A 395 4.33 -14.19 27.10
C THR A 395 3.37 -13.05 27.41
N LEU A 396 3.67 -11.83 26.99
CA LEU A 396 2.87 -10.64 27.26
C LEU A 396 2.66 -9.84 25.97
N ALA A 397 1.43 -9.84 25.46
CA ALA A 397 1.04 -9.07 24.28
C ALA A 397 0.28 -7.81 24.71
N ALA A 398 0.48 -6.70 23.99
CA ALA A 398 -0.23 -5.45 24.22
C ALA A 398 -0.53 -4.76 22.89
N VAL A 399 -1.76 -4.30 22.73
CA VAL A 399 -2.25 -3.70 21.48
C VAL A 399 -3.40 -2.73 21.79
N ARG A 400 -3.46 -1.61 21.07
CA ARG A 400 -4.49 -0.59 21.30
C ARG A 400 -5.87 -1.11 20.95
N VAL A 401 -6.90 -0.66 21.66
CA VAL A 401 -8.28 -0.91 21.24
C VAL A 401 -8.69 0.22 20.29
N PRO A 402 -8.99 -0.07 19.01
CA PRO A 402 -9.38 0.96 18.08
C PRO A 402 -10.82 1.42 18.36
N ALA A 403 -11.16 2.63 17.92
CA ALA A 403 -12.53 3.12 17.89
C ALA A 403 -12.82 3.88 16.59
N VAL A 404 -14.09 4.23 16.37
CA VAL A 404 -14.48 5.16 15.30
C VAL A 404 -14.54 6.58 15.88
N SER A 405 -13.92 7.54 15.19
CA SER A 405 -14.07 8.97 15.47
C SER A 405 -14.09 9.75 14.17
N GLY A 406 -15.10 10.61 13.97
CA GLY A 406 -15.25 11.40 12.75
C GLY A 406 -15.34 10.57 11.46
N GLY A 407 -15.94 9.37 11.54
CA GLY A 407 -16.00 8.44 10.40
C GLY A 407 -14.64 7.83 10.03
N ARG A 408 -13.71 7.68 10.98
CA ARG A 408 -12.39 7.07 10.75
C ARG A 408 -12.03 6.12 11.89
N GLY A 409 -11.24 5.09 11.58
CA GLY A 409 -10.60 4.27 12.60
C GLY A 409 -9.50 5.06 13.31
N VAL A 410 -9.53 5.12 14.64
CA VAL A 410 -8.57 5.85 15.48
C VAL A 410 -8.01 4.98 16.59
N LEU A 411 -6.77 5.28 16.99
CA LEU A 411 -6.13 4.70 18.16
C LEU A 411 -6.67 5.40 19.42
N THR A 412 -7.11 4.61 20.40
CA THR A 412 -7.62 5.14 21.67
C THR A 412 -6.63 4.92 22.81
N ASP A 413 -6.87 5.59 23.93
CA ASP A 413 -6.12 5.37 25.17
C ASP A 413 -6.43 4.02 25.84
N GLN A 414 -7.31 3.20 25.28
CA GLN A 414 -7.54 1.84 25.75
C GLN A 414 -6.46 0.90 25.19
N LEU A 415 -5.81 0.15 26.07
CA LEU A 415 -4.80 -0.85 25.74
C LEU A 415 -5.29 -2.23 26.21
N LEU A 416 -5.48 -3.14 25.25
CA LEU A 416 -5.72 -4.55 25.53
C LEU A 416 -4.38 -5.23 25.82
N VAL A 417 -4.28 -5.86 26.98
CA VAL A 417 -3.10 -6.64 27.38
C VAL A 417 -3.49 -8.10 27.56
N VAL A 418 -2.77 -8.98 26.89
CA VAL A 418 -2.91 -10.44 26.96
C VAL A 418 -1.72 -10.98 27.77
N PRO A 419 -1.89 -11.24 29.08
CA PRO A 419 -0.84 -11.76 29.94
C PRO A 419 -0.69 -13.29 29.84
N PRO A 420 0.38 -13.87 30.44
CA PRO A 420 0.48 -15.33 30.53
C PRO A 420 -0.63 -15.93 31.41
N PRO A 421 -0.93 -17.24 31.24
CA PRO A 421 -1.84 -17.96 32.12
C PRO A 421 -1.44 -17.83 33.60
N GLY A 422 -2.44 -17.72 34.48
CA GLY A 422 -2.23 -17.53 35.92
C GLY A 422 -2.11 -16.07 36.38
N ALA A 423 -1.98 -15.12 35.44
CA ALA A 423 -2.07 -13.71 35.78
C ALA A 423 -3.49 -13.35 36.24
N ALA A 424 -3.57 -12.60 37.33
CA ALA A 424 -4.80 -12.08 37.91
C ALA A 424 -4.94 -10.57 37.72
N ARG A 425 -3.82 -9.85 37.56
CA ARG A 425 -3.79 -8.39 37.39
C ARG A 425 -2.69 -7.99 36.41
N VAL A 426 -2.89 -6.88 35.70
CA VAL A 426 -1.84 -6.21 34.94
C VAL A 426 -1.65 -4.80 35.49
N ASP A 427 -0.39 -4.45 35.80
CA ASP A 427 0.01 -3.13 36.24
C ASP A 427 0.80 -2.40 35.15
N VAL A 428 0.59 -1.10 35.06
CA VAL A 428 1.35 -0.16 34.23
C VAL A 428 2.31 0.57 35.15
N VAL A 429 3.60 0.43 34.91
CA VAL A 429 4.65 1.00 35.77
C VAL A 429 5.47 2.03 35.01
N THR A 430 5.64 3.19 35.61
CA THR A 430 6.52 4.28 35.14
C THR A 430 7.32 4.79 36.32
N ASP A 431 8.64 4.89 36.18
CA ASP A 431 9.57 5.32 37.24
C ASP A 431 9.43 4.52 38.55
N GLY A 432 9.14 3.22 38.41
CA GLY A 432 8.93 2.31 39.55
C GLY A 432 7.57 2.43 40.24
N ALA A 433 6.72 3.38 39.87
CA ALA A 433 5.38 3.57 40.43
C ALA A 433 4.30 2.99 39.51
N THR A 434 3.31 2.31 40.08
CA THR A 434 2.11 1.87 39.35
C THR A 434 1.24 3.08 39.02
N ARG A 435 1.00 3.30 37.72
CA ARG A 435 0.19 4.42 37.19
C ARG A 435 -1.25 4.00 36.88
N ALA A 436 -1.44 2.76 36.46
CA ALA A 436 -2.74 2.16 36.20
C ALA A 436 -2.67 0.64 36.47
N SER A 437 -3.82 0.03 36.75
CA SER A 437 -3.93 -1.42 36.95
C SER A 437 -5.31 -1.89 36.53
N ALA A 438 -5.40 -3.11 36.00
CA ALA A 438 -6.66 -3.76 35.66
C ALA A 438 -6.62 -5.26 35.99
N ASP A 439 -7.74 -5.79 36.43
CA ASP A 439 -7.90 -7.23 36.67
C ASP A 439 -7.93 -7.98 35.33
N VAL A 440 -7.38 -9.19 35.32
CA VAL A 440 -7.44 -10.10 34.17
C VAL A 440 -8.80 -10.79 34.18
N ARG A 441 -9.59 -10.56 33.13
CA ARG A 441 -10.90 -11.19 32.91
C ARG A 441 -10.90 -11.84 31.54
N SER A 442 -11.37 -13.09 31.48
CA SER A 442 -11.40 -13.85 30.22
C SER A 442 -10.04 -13.87 29.48
N GLY A 443 -8.95 -13.99 30.24
CA GLY A 443 -7.59 -14.08 29.70
C GLY A 443 -6.96 -12.77 29.23
N ALA A 444 -7.61 -11.61 29.42
CA ALA A 444 -7.03 -10.29 29.08
C ALA A 444 -7.37 -9.23 30.12
N ALA A 445 -6.67 -8.09 30.06
CA ALA A 445 -6.96 -6.89 30.84
C ALA A 445 -7.02 -5.68 29.91
N VAL A 446 -7.92 -4.74 30.16
CA VAL A 446 -8.01 -3.48 29.42
C VAL A 446 -7.61 -2.33 30.34
N LEU A 447 -6.61 -1.56 29.93
CA LEU A 447 -6.02 -0.46 30.69
C LEU A 447 -6.27 0.86 29.97
N THR A 448 -6.45 1.95 30.72
CA THR A 448 -6.47 3.31 30.17
C THR A 448 -5.09 3.94 30.32
N ILE A 449 -4.38 4.19 29.22
CA ILE A 449 -3.04 4.77 29.16
C ILE A 449 -2.97 5.65 27.91
N ALA A 450 -2.42 6.85 28.00
CA ALA A 450 -2.24 7.71 26.83
C ALA A 450 -1.50 6.97 25.69
N VAL A 451 -1.97 7.08 24.45
CA VAL A 451 -1.22 6.59 23.28
C VAL A 451 0.15 7.26 23.21
N GLY A 452 1.21 6.47 23.01
CA GLY A 452 2.59 6.96 23.01
C GLY A 452 3.28 7.03 24.38
N ALA A 453 2.60 6.62 25.46
CA ALA A 453 3.22 6.56 26.77
C ALA A 453 4.35 5.53 26.80
N GLN A 454 5.50 5.92 27.36
CA GLN A 454 6.62 5.00 27.61
C GLN A 454 6.44 4.36 28.98
N VAL A 455 5.99 3.11 29.01
CA VAL A 455 5.65 2.40 30.25
C VAL A 455 6.19 0.97 30.24
N THR A 456 6.27 0.37 31.42
CA THR A 456 6.51 -1.06 31.59
C THR A 456 5.23 -1.74 32.04
N LEU A 457 4.78 -2.74 31.30
CA LEU A 457 3.66 -3.58 31.70
C LEU A 457 4.18 -4.71 32.61
N ARG A 458 3.43 -5.04 33.65
CA ARG A 458 3.69 -6.17 34.56
C ARG A 458 2.44 -7.00 34.74
N ALA A 459 2.49 -8.27 34.34
CA ALA A 459 1.45 -9.24 34.66
C ALA A 459 1.76 -9.89 36.01
N LEU A 460 0.78 -9.92 36.91
CA LEU A 460 0.92 -10.33 38.30
C LEU A 460 -0.03 -11.49 38.60
N ALA A 461 0.45 -12.48 39.35
CA ALA A 461 -0.39 -13.52 39.96
C ALA A 461 -1.23 -12.93 41.12
N ARG A 462 -2.15 -13.75 41.68
CA ARG A 462 -3.02 -13.33 42.79
C ARG A 462 -2.26 -12.95 44.07
N ASP A 463 -1.08 -13.52 44.27
CA ASP A 463 -0.20 -13.25 45.41
C ASP A 463 0.71 -12.02 45.19
N GLY A 464 0.63 -11.37 44.02
CA GLY A 464 1.46 -10.24 43.65
C GLY A 464 2.79 -10.61 42.98
N THR A 465 3.07 -11.90 42.75
CA THR A 465 4.28 -12.33 42.01
C THR A 465 4.22 -11.86 40.56
N VAL A 466 5.30 -11.24 40.05
CA VAL A 466 5.40 -10.84 38.64
C VAL A 466 5.64 -12.07 37.77
N LEU A 467 4.69 -12.37 36.89
CA LEU A 467 4.76 -13.50 35.94
C LEU A 467 5.39 -13.12 34.61
N ALA A 468 5.18 -11.89 34.15
CA ALA A 468 5.78 -11.36 32.93
C ALA A 468 5.92 -9.84 33.01
N SER A 469 6.90 -9.31 32.29
CA SER A 469 7.06 -7.87 32.12
C SER A 469 7.56 -7.56 30.72
N ALA A 470 7.07 -6.47 30.14
CA ALA A 470 7.49 -6.00 28.82
C ALA A 470 7.40 -4.47 28.74
N PRO A 471 8.34 -3.81 28.04
CA PRO A 471 8.20 -2.40 27.72
C PRO A 471 7.10 -2.21 26.66
N LEU A 472 6.28 -1.17 26.82
CA LEU A 472 5.41 -0.65 25.77
C LEU A 472 6.10 0.55 25.13
N ARG A 473 6.32 0.49 23.82
CA ARG A 473 6.92 1.56 23.03
C ARG A 473 6.05 1.80 21.79
N GLU A 474 5.48 2.99 21.73
CA GLU A 474 4.60 3.42 20.64
C GLU A 474 4.99 4.86 20.25
N PRO A 475 4.84 5.25 18.97
CA PRO A 475 4.94 6.64 18.57
C PRO A 475 3.97 7.54 19.35
N ALA A 476 4.42 8.74 19.74
CA ALA A 476 3.60 9.67 20.51
C ALA A 476 2.51 10.36 19.70
N GLN A 477 2.76 10.50 18.40
CA GLN A 477 1.98 11.27 17.44
C GLN A 477 2.10 10.64 16.07
N GLY A 478 1.18 11.01 15.19
CA GLY A 478 1.20 10.66 13.78
C GLY A 478 0.69 9.25 13.49
N GLU A 479 0.46 9.03 12.21
CA GLU A 479 0.00 7.76 11.67
C GLU A 479 1.12 6.72 11.70
N HIS A 480 0.80 5.48 12.07
CA HIS A 480 1.78 4.40 12.13
C HIS A 480 1.18 3.02 11.90
N ILE A 481 2.02 2.09 11.43
CA ILE A 481 1.71 0.67 11.25
C ILE A 481 2.85 -0.14 11.87
N PHE A 482 2.55 -1.08 12.76
CA PHE A 482 3.54 -1.85 13.52
C PHE A 482 4.61 -0.97 14.18
N ASN A 483 4.18 0.16 14.76
CA ASN A 483 5.02 1.21 15.35
C ASN A 483 5.98 1.92 14.37
N GLU A 484 5.92 1.64 13.07
CA GLU A 484 6.66 2.38 12.05
C GLU A 484 5.85 3.63 11.65
N PRO A 485 6.43 4.84 11.73
CA PRO A 485 5.72 6.05 11.38
C PRO A 485 5.44 6.12 9.87
N LEU A 486 4.25 6.57 9.52
CA LEU A 486 3.92 7.00 8.17
C LEU A 486 4.30 8.47 8.02
N VAL A 487 5.00 8.80 6.94
CA VAL A 487 5.45 10.16 6.67
C VAL A 487 4.70 10.72 5.46
N THR A 488 4.14 11.91 5.64
CA THR A 488 3.44 12.72 4.64
C THR A 488 3.74 14.19 4.94
N GLY A 489 4.89 14.67 4.48
CA GLY A 489 5.47 15.97 4.84
C GLY A 489 5.92 16.80 3.63
N TRP A 490 5.03 16.97 2.65
CA TRP A 490 5.28 17.78 1.45
C TRP A 490 5.36 19.26 1.78
#